data_AF-A0AAU1LJC3-F1
#
_entry.id   AF-A0AAU1LJC3-F1
#
_cell.length_a   1.000
_cell.length_b   1.000
_cell.length_c   1.000
_cell.angle_alpha   90.00
_cell.angle_beta   90.00
_cell.angle_gamma   90.00
#
_symmetry.space_group_name_H-M   'P 1'
#
loop_
_entity.id
_entity.type
_entity.pdbx_description
1 polymer ?
#
loop_
_entity_poly.entity_id
_entity_poly.type
_entity_poly.pdbx_seq_one_letter_code
_entity_poly.pdbx_strand_id
1 'polypeptide(L)'
;MAIDESTEVQDSAPQNGMLYETPPPELAERADRARKELEAMGATVQPRWKWWGFEIHLNQAAVDAYLEIKDLIADVLSETLKEPLSTLVTLAAMAQKAWVQAVSKGYGCKLVSPWISPTMLIPIGIKPDEDLNLWWTVFGRNDSGQFSWNEDTMFPAHATAANPAAAVFNGRLILVHRGYGDSDQKLWWTSFDPDKGWSEDKPFRAHSSAAGPALAVYKGALHCVHRGAGNDTSLYHTTFNERFPT
;
A
#
# COMPACT_ATOMS: atom_id res chain seq x y z
N MET A 1 37.35 4.84 14.17
CA MET A 1 37.03 5.16 12.76
C MET A 1 35.52 5.07 12.67
N ALA A 2 34.86 6.16 13.05
CA ALA A 2 33.41 6.25 13.06
C ALA A 2 32.98 6.71 11.66
N ILE A 3 32.04 5.99 11.05
CA ILE A 3 31.31 6.47 9.89
C ILE A 3 29.97 6.99 10.41
N ASP A 4 29.82 8.29 10.21
CA ASP A 4 28.73 9.15 10.65
C ASP A 4 27.47 8.89 9.81
N GLU A 5 26.34 8.97 10.49
CA GLU A 5 24.99 8.92 9.93
C GLU A 5 24.64 10.23 9.23
N SER A 6 23.52 10.22 8.49
CA SER A 6 22.77 11.39 8.03
C SER A 6 23.34 12.17 6.84
N THR A 7 22.92 11.77 5.64
CA THR A 7 22.63 12.74 4.57
C THR A 7 21.20 12.54 4.13
N GLU A 8 20.29 12.71 5.08
CA GLU A 8 18.92 13.08 4.78
C GLU A 8 19.00 14.54 4.33
N VAL A 9 19.06 14.75 3.02
CA VAL A 9 18.97 16.09 2.44
C VAL A 9 17.55 16.57 2.75
N GLN A 10 17.44 17.33 3.85
CA GLN A 10 16.30 18.20 4.09
C GLN A 10 16.11 19.05 2.85
N ASP A 11 15.07 18.72 2.08
CA ASP A 11 14.56 19.54 0.99
C ASP A 11 14.00 20.82 1.62
N SER A 12 14.90 21.77 1.88
CA SER A 12 14.58 23.07 2.44
C SER A 12 13.73 23.82 1.42
N ALA A 13 12.41 23.75 1.60
CA ALA A 13 11.45 24.50 0.82
C ALA A 13 11.83 26.00 0.84
N PRO A 14 12.08 26.65 -0.30
CA PRO A 14 12.24 28.09 -0.33
C PRO A 14 10.93 28.75 0.10
N GLN A 15 11.03 29.88 0.82
CA GLN A 15 9.90 30.64 1.31
C GLN A 15 8.87 30.92 0.19
N ASN A 16 7.65 30.39 0.36
CA ASN A 16 6.55 30.33 -0.61
C ASN A 16 6.06 31.68 -1.21
N GLY A 17 6.64 32.83 -0.84
CA GLY A 17 6.14 34.15 -1.23
C GLY A 17 6.51 34.64 -2.63
N MET A 18 7.29 33.90 -3.42
CA MET A 18 7.91 34.41 -4.66
C MET A 18 7.43 33.74 -5.96
N LEU A 19 6.56 32.72 -5.93
CA LEU A 19 6.19 31.94 -7.13
C LEU A 19 4.70 31.94 -7.49
N TYR A 20 3.81 32.28 -6.57
CA TYR A 20 2.36 32.35 -6.83
C TYR A 20 1.67 33.31 -5.86
N GLU A 21 0.64 33.99 -6.33
CA GLU A 21 -0.21 34.84 -5.49
C GLU A 21 -1.33 34.02 -4.84
N THR A 22 -1.86 34.54 -3.73
CA THR A 22 -3.07 33.93 -3.13
C THR A 22 -4.24 34.15 -4.09
N PRO A 23 -5.00 33.10 -4.45
CA PRO A 23 -6.13 33.25 -5.36
C PRO A 23 -7.19 34.20 -4.75
N PRO A 24 -7.98 34.88 -5.60
CA PRO A 24 -9.08 35.71 -5.12
C PRO A 24 -10.00 34.94 -4.16
N PRO A 25 -10.48 35.56 -3.06
CA PRO A 25 -11.26 34.87 -2.04
C PRO A 25 -12.49 34.12 -2.57
N GLU A 26 -13.20 34.70 -3.54
CA GLU A 26 -14.37 34.08 -4.18
C GLU A 26 -14.02 32.77 -4.91
N LEU A 27 -12.89 32.76 -5.63
CA LEU A 27 -12.41 31.56 -6.32
C LEU A 27 -12.00 30.48 -5.32
N ALA A 28 -11.33 30.88 -4.24
CA ALA A 28 -10.93 29.98 -3.17
C ALA A 28 -12.15 29.35 -2.47
N GLU A 29 -13.19 30.14 -2.18
CA GLU A 29 -14.43 29.64 -1.58
C GLU A 29 -15.16 28.66 -2.50
N ARG A 30 -15.27 28.98 -3.80
CA ARG A 30 -15.89 28.10 -4.78
C ARG A 30 -15.15 26.78 -4.90
N ALA A 31 -13.81 26.82 -4.93
CA ALA A 31 -12.99 25.61 -4.97
C ALA A 31 -13.14 24.77 -3.70
N ASP A 32 -13.17 25.40 -2.52
CA ASP A 32 -13.35 24.70 -1.25
C ASP A 32 -14.73 24.04 -1.14
N ARG A 33 -15.78 24.71 -1.63
CA ARG A 33 -17.13 24.15 -1.71
C ARG A 33 -17.17 22.91 -2.59
N ALA A 34 -16.64 22.99 -3.81
CA ALA A 34 -16.57 21.86 -4.73
C ALA A 34 -15.78 20.69 -4.13
N ARG A 35 -14.66 20.99 -3.44
CA ARG A 35 -13.86 19.97 -2.74
C ARG A 35 -14.69 19.26 -1.65
N LYS A 36 -15.41 20.02 -0.82
CA LYS A 36 -16.26 19.45 0.24
C LYS A 36 -17.38 18.57 -0.31
N GLU A 37 -17.99 18.97 -1.43
CA GLU A 37 -19.01 18.16 -2.11
C GLU A 37 -18.44 16.83 -2.62
N LEU A 38 -17.26 16.88 -3.26
CA LEU A 38 -16.55 15.67 -3.71
C LEU A 38 -16.17 14.77 -2.53
N GLU A 39 -15.65 15.35 -1.44
CA GLU A 39 -15.28 14.62 -0.22
C GLU A 39 -16.49 13.96 0.43
N ALA A 40 -17.66 14.61 0.42
CA ALA A 40 -18.91 14.02 0.90
C ALA A 40 -19.37 12.80 0.06
N MET A 41 -18.96 12.74 -1.22
CA MET A 41 -19.17 11.60 -2.11
C MET A 41 -18.02 10.57 -2.04
N GLY A 42 -17.04 10.77 -1.14
CA GLY A 42 -15.89 9.89 -0.98
C GLY A 42 -14.75 10.13 -1.97
N ALA A 43 -14.86 11.12 -2.87
CA ALA A 43 -13.83 11.51 -3.82
C ALA A 43 -12.95 12.62 -3.23
N THR A 44 -11.68 12.33 -2.97
CA THR A 44 -10.74 13.33 -2.41
C THR A 44 -9.82 13.87 -3.49
N VAL A 45 -9.74 15.20 -3.59
CA VAL A 45 -8.89 15.93 -4.53
C VAL A 45 -8.03 16.93 -3.76
N GLN A 46 -6.71 16.74 -3.76
CA GLN A 46 -5.77 17.61 -3.05
C GLN A 46 -4.71 18.19 -4.00
N PRO A 47 -4.73 19.50 -4.28
CA PRO A 47 -3.66 20.14 -5.03
C PRO A 47 -2.41 20.32 -4.17
N ARG A 48 -1.23 20.10 -4.76
CA ARG A 48 0.09 20.35 -4.17
C ARG A 48 0.90 21.21 -5.13
N TRP A 49 1.35 22.34 -4.64
CA TRP A 49 2.17 23.28 -5.40
C TRP A 49 3.64 22.93 -5.26
N LYS A 50 4.38 22.94 -6.37
CA LYS A 50 5.82 22.73 -6.42
C LYS A 50 6.46 23.91 -7.14
N TRP A 51 7.74 24.15 -6.92
CA TRP A 51 8.42 25.24 -7.62
C TRP A 51 8.48 25.02 -9.15
N TRP A 52 8.48 23.75 -9.59
CA TRP A 52 8.55 23.35 -11.00
C TRP A 52 7.19 23.05 -11.65
N GLY A 53 6.11 22.97 -10.87
CA GLY A 53 4.80 22.57 -11.37
C GLY A 53 3.77 22.37 -10.26
N PHE A 54 2.79 21.53 -10.52
CA PHE A 54 1.80 21.13 -9.53
C PHE A 54 1.48 19.64 -9.63
N GLU A 55 1.00 19.10 -8.52
CA GLU A 55 0.44 17.75 -8.44
C GLU A 55 -1.02 17.85 -7.97
N ILE A 56 -1.90 17.01 -8.49
CA ILE A 56 -3.26 16.84 -8.00
C ILE A 56 -3.38 15.41 -7.50
N HIS A 57 -3.51 15.22 -6.20
CA HIS A 57 -3.61 13.92 -5.57
C HIS A 57 -5.09 13.50 -5.53
N LEU A 58 -5.36 12.33 -6.10
CA LEU A 58 -6.70 11.75 -6.22
C LEU A 58 -6.71 10.40 -5.51
N ASN A 59 -7.67 10.18 -4.60
CA ASN A 59 -7.98 8.83 -4.15
C ASN A 59 -8.70 8.03 -5.25
N GLN A 60 -8.95 6.73 -5.05
CA GLN A 60 -9.54 5.91 -6.11
C GLN A 60 -10.91 6.42 -6.60
N ALA A 61 -11.80 6.81 -5.68
CA ALA A 61 -13.11 7.35 -6.05
C ALA A 61 -13.00 8.64 -6.90
N ALA A 62 -12.03 9.51 -6.61
CA ALA A 62 -11.77 10.70 -7.41
C ALA A 62 -11.17 10.37 -8.80
N VAL A 63 -10.36 9.30 -8.90
CA VAL A 63 -9.87 8.80 -10.19
C VAL A 63 -11.02 8.28 -11.05
N ASP A 64 -11.96 7.55 -10.47
CA ASP A 64 -13.10 6.99 -11.19
C ASP A 64 -14.00 8.12 -11.75
N ALA A 65 -14.33 9.12 -10.91
CA ALA A 65 -15.07 10.29 -11.35
C ALA A 65 -14.32 11.12 -12.41
N TYR A 66 -13.00 11.25 -12.28
CA TYR A 66 -12.16 11.93 -13.27
C TYR A 66 -12.21 11.23 -14.64
N LEU A 67 -12.17 9.89 -14.66
CA LEU A 67 -12.26 9.12 -15.90
C LEU A 67 -13.66 9.21 -16.52
N GLU A 68 -14.72 9.19 -15.73
CA GLU A 68 -16.09 9.38 -16.22
C GLU A 68 -16.26 10.73 -16.91
N ILE A 69 -15.78 11.81 -16.30
CA ILE A 69 -15.79 13.15 -16.91
C ILE A 69 -15.01 13.16 -18.23
N LYS A 70 -13.85 12.48 -18.27
CA LYS A 70 -13.03 12.40 -19.48
C LYS A 70 -13.70 11.62 -20.60
N ASP A 71 -14.36 10.51 -20.28
CA ASP A 71 -15.13 9.73 -21.25
C ASP A 71 -16.25 10.59 -21.85
N LEU A 72 -17.02 11.31 -21.01
CA LEU A 72 -18.07 12.23 -21.47
C LEU A 72 -17.52 13.30 -22.42
N ILE A 73 -16.36 13.88 -22.12
CA ILE A 73 -15.72 14.87 -23.00
C ILE A 73 -15.29 14.22 -24.32
N ALA A 74 -14.69 13.03 -24.26
CA ALA A 74 -14.25 12.31 -25.45
C ALA A 74 -15.43 11.96 -26.38
N ASP A 75 -16.55 11.52 -25.81
CA ASP A 75 -17.78 11.21 -26.53
C ASP A 75 -18.30 12.45 -27.28
N VAL A 76 -18.45 13.58 -26.57
CA VAL A 76 -18.89 14.85 -27.17
C VAL A 76 -17.95 15.29 -28.31
N LEU A 77 -16.64 15.18 -28.10
CA LEU A 77 -15.65 15.56 -29.13
C LEU A 77 -15.69 14.61 -30.32
N SER A 78 -15.89 13.31 -30.11
CA SER A 78 -15.96 12.33 -31.18
C SER A 78 -17.15 12.56 -32.13
N GLU A 79 -18.29 13.02 -31.60
CA GLU A 79 -19.47 13.35 -32.40
C GLU A 79 -19.34 14.70 -33.11
N THR A 80 -18.57 15.63 -32.53
CA THR A 80 -18.45 17.00 -33.05
C THR A 80 -17.35 17.14 -34.10
N LEU A 81 -16.28 16.35 -34.01
CA LEU A 81 -15.12 16.44 -34.89
C LEU A 81 -15.29 15.61 -36.15
N LYS A 82 -14.76 16.12 -37.27
CA LYS A 82 -14.67 15.35 -38.52
C LYS A 82 -13.51 14.36 -38.47
N GLU A 83 -13.58 13.31 -39.27
CA GLU A 83 -12.44 12.42 -39.49
C GLU A 83 -11.25 13.17 -40.12
N PRO A 84 -10.00 12.82 -39.74
CA PRO A 84 -9.59 11.71 -38.86
C PRO A 84 -9.51 12.07 -37.37
N LEU A 85 -9.88 13.30 -36.99
CA LEU A 85 -9.67 13.82 -35.63
C LEU A 85 -10.55 13.10 -34.59
N SER A 86 -11.79 12.74 -34.95
CA SER A 86 -12.68 11.96 -34.08
C SER A 86 -12.05 10.63 -33.66
N THR A 87 -11.54 9.88 -34.64
CA THR A 87 -10.82 8.62 -34.38
C THR A 87 -9.60 8.84 -33.47
N LEU A 88 -8.80 9.87 -33.73
CA LEU A 88 -7.60 10.16 -32.93
C LEU A 88 -7.95 10.51 -31.47
N VAL A 89 -8.98 11.32 -31.24
CA VAL A 89 -9.42 11.69 -29.88
C VAL A 89 -9.93 10.47 -29.13
N THR A 90 -10.72 9.62 -29.78
CA THR A 90 -11.23 8.38 -29.18
C THR A 90 -10.09 7.45 -28.76
N LEU A 91 -9.11 7.22 -29.65
CA LEU A 91 -7.94 6.40 -29.34
C LEU A 91 -7.08 7.00 -28.22
N ALA A 92 -6.88 8.32 -28.22
CA ALA A 92 -6.14 9.01 -27.17
C ALA A 92 -6.84 8.90 -25.80
N ALA A 93 -8.15 9.06 -25.76
CA ALA A 93 -8.95 8.91 -24.54
C ALA A 93 -8.87 7.48 -23.99
N MET A 94 -9.04 6.46 -24.85
CA MET A 94 -8.90 5.06 -24.47
C MET A 94 -7.49 4.75 -23.93
N ALA A 95 -6.44 5.21 -24.63
CA ALA A 95 -5.06 5.00 -24.20
C ALA A 95 -4.78 5.65 -22.84
N GLN A 96 -5.24 6.88 -22.64
CA GLN A 96 -5.07 7.58 -21.37
C GLN A 96 -5.85 6.91 -20.24
N LYS A 97 -7.09 6.49 -20.47
CA LYS A 97 -7.91 5.77 -19.49
C LYS A 97 -7.22 4.49 -19.04
N ALA A 98 -6.74 3.68 -19.99
CA ALA A 98 -6.00 2.46 -19.70
C ALA A 98 -4.73 2.74 -18.87
N TRP A 99 -4.00 3.81 -19.19
CA TRP A 99 -2.82 4.21 -18.42
C TRP A 99 -3.17 4.60 -16.97
N VAL A 100 -4.18 5.44 -16.77
CA VAL A 100 -4.64 5.88 -15.43
C VAL A 100 -5.12 4.69 -14.59
N GLN A 101 -5.88 3.77 -15.18
CA GLN A 101 -6.33 2.54 -14.51
C GLN A 101 -5.14 1.64 -14.12
N ALA A 102 -4.16 1.50 -15.02
CA ALA A 102 -2.97 0.70 -14.77
C ALA A 102 -2.11 1.23 -13.61
N VAL A 103 -2.06 2.55 -13.40
CA VAL A 103 -1.27 3.14 -12.30
C VAL A 103 -2.03 3.28 -10.98
N SER A 104 -3.36 3.43 -11.02
CA SER A 104 -4.17 3.68 -9.81
C SER A 104 -4.44 2.43 -8.98
N LYS A 105 -4.73 1.28 -9.60
CA LYS A 105 -4.87 -0.06 -8.98
C LYS A 105 -5.65 -0.11 -7.65
N GLY A 106 -6.67 0.73 -7.46
CA GLY A 106 -7.49 0.76 -6.23
C GLY A 106 -7.01 1.74 -5.15
N TYR A 107 -5.83 2.34 -5.31
CA TYR A 107 -5.24 3.28 -4.35
C TYR A 107 -5.41 4.74 -4.78
N GLY A 108 -5.73 5.00 -6.05
CA GLY A 108 -5.72 6.33 -6.64
C GLY A 108 -4.38 6.71 -7.27
N CYS A 109 -4.29 7.93 -7.78
CA CYS A 109 -3.11 8.45 -8.47
C CYS A 109 -2.91 9.95 -8.20
N LYS A 110 -1.69 10.44 -8.39
CA LYS A 110 -1.42 11.87 -8.51
C LYS A 110 -1.26 12.23 -9.98
N LEU A 111 -1.90 13.30 -10.40
CA LEU A 111 -1.71 13.91 -11.72
C LEU A 111 -0.64 14.98 -11.62
N VAL A 112 0.41 14.86 -12.41
CA VAL A 112 1.58 15.75 -12.33
C VAL A 112 1.71 16.58 -13.61
N SER A 113 1.87 17.89 -13.44
CA SER A 113 2.08 18.82 -14.55
C SER A 113 3.21 19.81 -14.22
N PRO A 114 4.23 19.95 -15.09
CA PRO A 114 5.19 21.05 -14.97
C PRO A 114 4.57 22.37 -15.42
N TRP A 115 5.10 23.51 -14.97
CA TRP A 115 4.58 24.82 -15.36
C TRP A 115 4.65 25.11 -16.87
N ILE A 116 5.63 24.51 -17.56
CA ILE A 116 5.76 24.63 -19.03
C ILE A 116 4.67 23.88 -19.79
N SER A 117 3.96 22.96 -19.15
CA SER A 117 2.84 22.22 -19.73
C SER A 117 1.79 21.88 -18.65
N PRO A 118 0.99 22.88 -18.23
CA PRO A 118 0.01 22.70 -17.14
C PRO A 118 -1.05 21.63 -17.44
N THR A 119 -1.31 21.38 -18.72
CA THR A 119 -2.33 20.43 -19.19
C THR A 119 -1.84 18.99 -19.30
N MET A 120 -0.56 18.72 -19.02
CA MET A 120 0.05 17.40 -19.25
C MET A 120 -0.54 16.29 -18.35
N LEU A 121 -0.81 16.59 -17.08
CA LEU A 121 -1.53 15.74 -16.12
C LEU A 121 -1.09 14.27 -16.16
N ILE A 122 0.22 14.04 -16.04
CA ILE A 122 0.82 12.70 -16.08
C ILE A 122 0.37 11.92 -14.84
N PRO A 123 -0.30 10.77 -14.99
CA PRO A 123 -0.76 9.99 -13.85
C PRO A 123 0.39 9.15 -13.26
N ILE A 124 0.60 9.28 -11.96
CA ILE A 124 1.58 8.50 -11.18
C ILE A 124 0.82 7.83 -10.02
N GLY A 125 0.93 6.52 -9.86
CA GLY A 125 0.23 5.78 -8.80
C GLY A 125 0.66 6.23 -7.39
N ILE A 126 -0.29 6.25 -6.44
CA ILE A 126 -0.02 6.53 -5.01
C ILE A 126 -0.09 5.21 -4.21
N LYS A 127 0.11 4.05 -4.85
CA LYS A 127 0.28 2.79 -4.12
C LYS A 127 1.36 3.03 -3.05
N PRO A 128 1.16 2.64 -1.78
CA PRO A 128 2.25 2.60 -0.83
C PRO A 128 3.42 1.84 -1.46
N ASP A 129 4.66 2.31 -1.27
CA ASP A 129 5.81 1.47 -1.55
C ASP A 129 5.56 0.11 -0.89
N GLU A 130 5.93 -0.99 -1.54
CA GLU A 130 5.72 -2.31 -0.96
C GLU A 130 6.49 -2.40 0.36
N ASP A 131 5.77 -2.24 1.46
CA ASP A 131 6.30 -2.45 2.78
C ASP A 131 6.27 -3.95 3.04
N LEU A 132 7.46 -4.55 2.96
CA LEU A 132 7.64 -5.97 3.24
C LEU A 132 7.64 -6.26 4.74
N ASN A 133 7.70 -5.24 5.61
CA ASN A 133 7.67 -5.46 7.06
C ASN A 133 6.35 -6.09 7.48
N LEU A 134 6.43 -6.93 8.50
CA LEU A 134 5.26 -7.46 9.17
C LEU A 134 4.72 -6.41 10.15
N TRP A 135 3.40 -6.31 10.21
CA TRP A 135 2.69 -5.43 11.14
C TRP A 135 1.64 -6.25 11.88
N TRP A 136 1.31 -5.84 13.10
CA TRP A 136 0.27 -6.48 13.89
C TRP A 136 -0.56 -5.46 14.66
N THR A 137 -1.82 -5.81 14.87
CA THR A 137 -2.81 -5.07 15.65
C THR A 137 -3.64 -6.07 16.44
N VAL A 138 -4.24 -5.61 17.54
CA VAL A 138 -5.06 -6.40 18.46
C VAL A 138 -6.41 -5.75 18.59
N PHE A 139 -7.46 -6.55 18.41
CA PHE A 139 -8.82 -6.14 18.70
C PHE A 139 -9.11 -6.31 20.19
N GLY A 140 -9.44 -5.23 20.87
CA GLY A 140 -9.65 -5.23 22.32
C GLY A 140 -10.46 -4.03 22.79
N ARG A 141 -10.54 -3.84 24.11
CA ARG A 141 -11.11 -2.62 24.69
C ARG A 141 -10.05 -1.53 24.76
N ASN A 142 -10.39 -0.33 24.31
CA ASN A 142 -9.56 0.87 24.46
C ASN A 142 -9.78 1.54 25.84
N ASP A 143 -9.04 2.63 26.10
CA ASP A 143 -9.10 3.38 27.38
C ASP A 143 -10.50 3.94 27.71
N SER A 144 -11.35 4.11 26.70
CA SER A 144 -12.75 4.53 26.87
C SER A 144 -13.72 3.37 27.09
N GLY A 145 -13.22 2.13 27.13
CA GLY A 145 -14.01 0.91 27.32
C GLY A 145 -14.73 0.40 26.07
N GLN A 146 -14.54 1.04 24.91
CA GLN A 146 -15.11 0.63 23.63
C GLN A 146 -14.24 -0.42 22.95
N PHE A 147 -14.85 -1.33 22.19
CA PHE A 147 -14.10 -2.29 21.38
C PHE A 147 -13.57 -1.63 20.11
N SER A 148 -12.25 -1.67 19.92
CA SER A 148 -11.59 -1.18 18.71
C SER A 148 -10.30 -1.96 18.45
N TRP A 149 -9.80 -1.87 17.22
CA TRP A 149 -8.40 -2.21 16.93
C TRP A 149 -7.49 -1.16 17.55
N ASN A 150 -6.29 -1.55 17.98
CA ASN A 150 -5.23 -0.60 18.32
C ASN A 150 -4.47 -0.15 17.05
N GLU A 151 -3.60 0.85 17.20
CA GLU A 151 -2.69 1.24 16.11
C GLU A 151 -1.78 0.09 15.70
N ASP A 152 -1.51 -0.01 14.40
CA ASP A 152 -0.61 -1.02 13.86
C ASP A 152 0.79 -0.84 14.45
N THR A 153 1.35 -1.93 14.96
CA THR A 153 2.71 -1.98 15.49
C THR A 153 3.60 -2.71 14.50
N MET A 154 4.65 -2.05 14.02
CA MET A 154 5.64 -2.67 13.14
C MET A 154 6.36 -3.78 13.90
N PHE A 155 6.63 -4.88 13.21
CA PHE A 155 7.46 -5.96 13.70
C PHE A 155 8.92 -5.68 13.29
N PRO A 156 9.80 -5.23 14.21
CA PRO A 156 11.14 -4.81 13.82
C PRO A 156 11.93 -5.99 13.25
N ALA A 157 12.58 -5.78 12.10
CA ALA A 157 13.41 -6.78 11.41
C ALA A 157 12.68 -8.06 10.97
N HIS A 158 11.33 -8.09 10.97
CA HIS A 158 10.56 -9.20 10.44
C HIS A 158 9.84 -8.72 9.20
N ALA A 159 10.18 -9.31 8.08
CA ALA A 159 9.61 -8.99 6.79
C ALA A 159 9.22 -10.28 6.06
N THR A 160 8.25 -10.20 5.17
CA THR A 160 7.82 -11.35 4.40
C THR A 160 7.40 -10.97 2.99
N ALA A 161 7.78 -11.82 2.04
CA ALA A 161 7.35 -11.73 0.65
C ALA A 161 6.09 -12.58 0.35
N ALA A 162 5.42 -13.11 1.39
CA ALA A 162 4.19 -13.88 1.27
C ALA A 162 3.34 -13.79 2.54
N ASN A 163 2.07 -14.19 2.51
CA ASN A 163 1.20 -14.13 3.70
C ASN A 163 1.81 -14.92 4.88
N PRO A 164 1.90 -14.33 6.10
CA PRO A 164 2.30 -15.06 7.29
C PRO A 164 1.15 -15.93 7.83
N ALA A 165 1.45 -16.86 8.74
CA ALA A 165 0.44 -17.62 9.47
C ALA A 165 0.69 -17.57 10.98
N ALA A 166 -0.39 -17.46 11.75
CA ALA A 166 -0.33 -17.42 13.21
C ALA A 166 -1.29 -18.43 13.84
N ALA A 167 -0.91 -19.02 14.98
CA ALA A 167 -1.75 -19.89 15.79
C ALA A 167 -1.40 -19.79 17.27
N VAL A 168 -2.40 -19.92 18.15
CA VAL A 168 -2.17 -19.97 19.60
C VAL A 168 -1.81 -21.40 20.00
N PHE A 169 -0.63 -21.60 20.58
CA PHE A 169 -0.16 -22.88 21.09
C PHE A 169 0.47 -22.69 22.48
N ASN A 170 0.02 -23.49 23.47
CA ASN A 170 0.47 -23.43 24.86
C ASN A 170 0.48 -22.01 25.46
N GLY A 171 -0.60 -21.25 25.21
CA GLY A 171 -0.76 -19.90 25.75
C GLY A 171 0.08 -18.82 25.06
N ARG A 172 0.75 -19.15 23.96
CA ARG A 172 1.58 -18.22 23.17
C ARG A 172 1.05 -18.11 21.75
N LEU A 173 1.17 -16.94 21.14
CA LEU A 173 0.92 -16.79 19.71
C LEU A 173 2.18 -17.16 18.93
N ILE A 174 2.11 -18.18 18.09
CA ILE A 174 3.22 -18.61 17.23
C ILE A 174 2.97 -18.06 15.84
N LEU A 175 3.95 -17.35 15.29
CA LEU A 175 3.93 -16.79 13.95
C LEU A 175 4.99 -17.52 13.10
N VAL A 176 4.62 -17.97 11.91
CA VAL A 176 5.54 -18.49 10.91
C VAL A 176 5.36 -17.68 9.63
N HIS A 177 6.45 -17.23 9.05
CA HIS A 177 6.45 -16.48 7.80
C HIS A 177 7.58 -16.94 6.87
N ARG A 178 7.43 -16.63 5.59
CA ARG A 178 8.54 -16.75 4.63
C ARG A 178 9.49 -15.57 4.86
N GLY A 179 10.79 -15.79 4.65
CA GLY A 179 11.78 -14.72 4.56
C GLY A 179 11.45 -13.69 3.47
N TYR A 180 12.14 -12.55 3.52
CA TYR A 180 11.91 -11.43 2.61
C TYR A 180 12.97 -11.36 1.50
N GLY A 181 12.63 -10.66 0.42
CA GLY A 181 13.48 -10.53 -0.77
C GLY A 181 13.32 -11.67 -1.77
N ASP A 182 13.81 -11.45 -2.98
CA ASP A 182 13.60 -12.37 -4.11
C ASP A 182 14.21 -13.76 -3.92
N SER A 183 15.18 -13.89 -3.01
CA SER A 183 15.95 -15.12 -2.82
C SER A 183 15.72 -15.86 -1.51
N ASP A 184 15.21 -15.21 -0.45
CA ASP A 184 14.96 -15.92 0.80
C ASP A 184 13.61 -16.63 0.75
N GLN A 185 13.65 -17.94 0.58
CA GLN A 185 12.48 -18.80 0.64
C GLN A 185 12.45 -19.63 1.92
N LYS A 186 13.36 -19.40 2.87
CA LYS A 186 13.33 -20.09 4.16
C LYS A 186 12.10 -19.65 4.93
N LEU A 187 11.55 -20.58 5.70
CA LEU A 187 10.56 -20.24 6.71
C LEU A 187 11.28 -19.80 8.00
N TRP A 188 10.68 -18.83 8.66
CA TRP A 188 11.10 -18.22 9.90
C TRP A 188 9.95 -18.28 10.89
N TRP A 189 10.25 -18.25 12.18
CA TRP A 189 9.23 -18.30 13.21
C TRP A 189 9.61 -17.50 14.45
N THR A 190 8.59 -16.94 15.07
CA THR A 190 8.67 -16.20 16.32
C THR A 190 7.45 -16.50 17.19
N SER A 191 7.52 -16.15 18.48
CA SER A 191 6.47 -16.38 19.45
C SER A 191 6.22 -15.15 20.30
N PHE A 192 4.96 -14.82 20.53
CA PHE A 192 4.54 -13.78 21.47
C PHE A 192 4.17 -14.41 22.80
N ASP A 193 4.76 -13.89 23.86
CA ASP A 193 4.42 -14.14 25.25
C ASP A 193 3.91 -12.82 25.86
N PRO A 194 2.75 -12.81 26.54
CA PRO A 194 2.18 -11.57 27.06
C PRO A 194 3.08 -10.86 28.08
N ASP A 195 3.95 -11.58 28.79
CA ASP A 195 4.84 -11.02 29.80
C ASP A 195 6.19 -10.57 29.23
N LYS A 196 6.59 -11.14 28.08
CA LYS A 196 7.93 -10.94 27.49
C LYS A 196 7.91 -10.27 26.11
N GLY A 197 6.73 -10.11 25.52
CA GLY A 197 6.57 -9.67 24.14
C GLY A 197 6.97 -10.74 23.12
N TRP A 198 7.33 -10.28 21.93
CA TRP A 198 7.82 -11.14 20.86
C TRP A 198 9.24 -11.63 21.13
N SER A 199 9.50 -12.90 20.84
CA SER A 199 10.86 -13.45 20.81
C SER A 199 11.65 -12.98 19.58
N GLU A 200 12.96 -13.18 19.61
CA GLU A 200 13.79 -13.09 18.40
C GLU A 200 13.29 -14.03 17.30
N ASP A 201 13.42 -13.59 16.04
CA ASP A 201 13.11 -14.41 14.87
C ASP A 201 14.08 -15.59 14.77
N LYS A 202 13.55 -16.76 14.45
CA LYS A 202 14.34 -18.00 14.38
C LYS A 202 14.14 -18.68 13.04
N PRO A 203 15.22 -19.20 12.43
CA PRO A 203 15.07 -19.99 11.22
C PRO A 203 14.28 -21.27 11.53
N PHE A 204 13.26 -21.54 10.72
CA PHE A 204 12.55 -22.81 10.72
C PHE A 204 13.38 -23.83 9.93
N ARG A 205 14.38 -24.41 10.61
CA ARG A 205 15.42 -25.23 9.99
C ARG A 205 14.84 -26.33 9.08
N ALA A 206 15.43 -26.48 7.89
CA ALA A 206 15.02 -27.43 6.86
C ALA A 206 13.65 -27.18 6.21
N HIS A 207 12.99 -26.05 6.51
CA HIS A 207 11.72 -25.67 5.89
C HIS A 207 11.88 -24.42 5.02
N SER A 208 11.46 -24.54 3.76
CA SER A 208 11.44 -23.45 2.78
C SER A 208 10.16 -23.54 1.95
N SER A 209 9.63 -22.40 1.50
CA SER A 209 8.39 -22.29 0.75
C SER A 209 8.42 -21.12 -0.22
N ALA A 210 7.86 -21.32 -1.42
CA ALA A 210 7.59 -20.25 -2.38
C ALA A 210 6.32 -19.43 -2.05
N ALA A 211 5.55 -19.83 -1.03
CA ALA A 211 4.31 -19.18 -0.61
C ALA A 211 4.21 -19.08 0.92
N GLY A 212 3.13 -18.45 1.41
CA GLY A 212 2.83 -18.37 2.83
C GLY A 212 2.58 -19.76 3.45
N PRO A 213 3.03 -20.02 4.68
CA PRO A 213 2.70 -21.23 5.42
C PRO A 213 1.25 -21.20 5.92
N ALA A 214 0.78 -22.31 6.49
CA ALA A 214 -0.46 -22.40 7.25
C ALA A 214 -0.20 -23.08 8.60
N LEU A 215 -0.80 -22.55 9.67
CA LEU A 215 -0.68 -23.10 11.02
C LEU A 215 -2.04 -23.49 11.59
N ALA A 216 -2.08 -24.58 12.35
CA ALA A 216 -3.24 -24.98 13.14
C ALA A 216 -2.81 -25.79 14.36
N VAL A 217 -3.58 -25.72 15.44
CA VAL A 217 -3.40 -26.62 16.58
C VAL A 217 -4.43 -27.74 16.51
N TYR A 218 -3.96 -28.98 16.58
CA TYR A 218 -4.81 -30.15 16.58
C TYR A 218 -4.23 -31.23 17.50
N LYS A 219 -5.07 -31.81 18.36
CA LYS A 219 -4.70 -32.86 19.33
C LYS A 219 -3.44 -32.54 20.15
N GLY A 220 -3.29 -31.28 20.58
CA GLY A 220 -2.19 -30.84 21.43
C GLY A 220 -0.84 -30.71 20.71
N ALA A 221 -0.84 -30.69 19.38
CA ALA A 221 0.33 -30.38 18.56
C ALA A 221 0.05 -29.14 17.70
N LEU A 222 1.09 -28.34 17.46
CA LEU A 222 1.09 -27.32 16.43
C LEU A 222 1.45 -27.97 15.10
N HIS A 223 0.60 -27.82 14.09
CA HIS A 223 0.80 -28.29 12.73
C HIS A 223 1.20 -27.10 11.85
N CYS A 224 2.22 -27.29 11.02
CA CYS A 224 2.60 -26.37 9.96
C CYS A 224 2.52 -27.09 8.61
N VAL A 225 1.80 -26.51 7.67
CA VAL A 225 1.72 -26.97 6.28
C VAL A 225 2.23 -25.87 5.36
N HIS A 226 3.10 -26.24 4.42
CA HIS A 226 3.60 -25.31 3.42
C HIS A 226 3.90 -26.06 2.11
N ARG A 227 3.92 -25.35 0.99
CA ARG A 227 4.44 -25.92 -0.26
C ARG A 227 5.97 -25.89 -0.29
N GLY A 228 6.57 -26.61 -1.22
CA GLY A 228 8.00 -26.52 -1.49
C GLY A 228 8.46 -25.16 -2.00
N ALA A 229 9.78 -25.00 -2.04
CA ALA A 229 10.46 -23.82 -2.59
C ALA A 229 10.57 -23.87 -4.12
N GLY A 230 10.72 -22.69 -4.75
CA GLY A 230 10.82 -22.52 -6.20
C GLY A 230 9.61 -23.09 -6.92
N ASN A 231 9.87 -24.02 -7.85
CA ASN A 231 8.84 -24.68 -8.64
C ASN A 231 8.27 -25.94 -7.96
N ASP A 232 8.74 -26.31 -6.78
CA ASP A 232 8.18 -27.45 -6.05
C ASP A 232 6.77 -27.10 -5.54
N THR A 233 5.79 -27.86 -6.01
CA THR A 233 4.36 -27.71 -5.68
C THR A 233 3.89 -28.76 -4.68
N SER A 234 4.79 -29.63 -4.21
CA SER A 234 4.51 -30.62 -3.17
C SER A 234 4.16 -29.94 -1.86
N LEU A 235 3.26 -30.55 -1.08
CA LEU A 235 2.91 -30.10 0.26
C LEU A 235 3.75 -30.84 1.30
N TYR A 236 4.34 -30.07 2.20
CA TYR A 236 5.08 -30.53 3.35
C TYR A 236 4.27 -30.27 4.60
N HIS A 237 4.32 -31.20 5.53
CA HIS A 237 3.64 -31.12 6.81
C HIS A 237 4.61 -31.48 7.93
N THR A 238 4.66 -30.64 8.96
CA THR A 238 5.44 -30.89 10.17
C THR A 238 4.60 -30.59 11.41
N THR A 239 4.98 -31.20 12.52
CA THR A 239 4.28 -31.04 13.81
C THR A 239 5.27 -30.74 14.91
N PHE A 240 4.88 -29.89 15.84
CA PHE A 240 5.58 -29.63 17.09
C PHE A 240 4.69 -29.97 18.28
N ASN A 241 5.22 -30.73 19.24
CA ASN A 241 4.60 -30.93 20.55
C ASN A 241 5.68 -30.80 21.62
N GLU A 242 5.31 -30.34 22.82
CA GLU A 242 6.24 -30.14 23.94
C GLU A 242 6.51 -31.42 24.74
N ARG A 243 6.27 -32.62 24.17
CA ARG A 243 6.63 -33.84 24.88
C ARG A 243 8.15 -34.00 24.89
N PHE A 244 8.76 -33.81 26.05
CA PHE A 244 10.09 -34.33 26.33
C PHE A 244 10.12 -35.83 26.00
N PRO A 245 11.19 -36.35 25.35
CA PRO A 245 11.37 -37.79 25.27
C PRO A 245 11.47 -38.33 26.70
N THR A 246 10.51 -39.19 27.08
CA THR A 246 10.58 -40.02 28.29
C THR A 246 11.67 -41.07 28.15
#